data_AF-A0A432TSA5-F1
#
_entry.id   AF-A0A432TSA5-F1
#
_cell.length_a   1.000
_cell.length_b   1.000
_cell.length_c   1.000
_cell.angle_alpha   90.00
_cell.angle_beta   90.00
_cell.angle_gamma   90.00
#
_symmetry.space_group_name_H-M   'P 1'
#
loop_
_entity.id
_entity.type
_entity.pdbx_description
1 polymer ?
#
loop_
_entity_poly.entity_id
_entity_poly.type
_entity_poly.pdbx_seq_one_letter_code
_entity_poly.pdbx_strand_id
1 'polypeptide(L)'
;MTHNILDVLTYMFDYLFEEAEQDSSHEIDDTALKAHLSDAGFETVRIEKALSWLENIATLQDGNVKPFVNTRGGMRIYSNAEKLKLDVKSRGFLLFMENMGQVDANQREMIIDQIMSLDDSSVSLDDLKWVV
;
A
#
# COMPACT_ATOMS: atom_id res chain seq x y z
N MET A 1 -8.81 16.51 13.33
CA MET A 1 -7.44 16.29 12.84
C MET A 1 -7.58 15.58 11.51
N THR A 2 -6.79 15.89 10.49
CA THR A 2 -6.88 15.20 9.19
C THR A 2 -6.04 13.93 9.26
N HIS A 3 -6.67 12.79 9.57
CA HIS A 3 -6.00 11.49 9.74
C HIS A 3 -5.61 10.88 8.40
N ASN A 4 -4.32 10.69 8.10
CA ASN A 4 -3.84 10.14 6.84
C ASN A 4 -4.38 8.70 6.60
N ILE A 5 -4.39 8.22 5.35
CA ILE A 5 -4.73 6.82 5.00
C ILE A 5 -3.91 5.82 5.81
N LEU A 6 -2.68 6.17 6.14
CA LEU A 6 -1.77 5.39 6.98
C LEU A 6 -2.28 5.27 8.42
N ASP A 7 -2.82 6.35 9.00
CA ASP A 7 -3.39 6.31 10.35
C ASP A 7 -4.57 5.32 10.41
N VAL A 8 -5.37 5.27 9.34
CA VAL A 8 -6.46 4.29 9.18
C VAL A 8 -5.90 2.87 9.12
N LEU A 9 -4.87 2.64 8.30
CA LEU A 9 -4.24 1.32 8.15
C LEU A 9 -3.63 0.83 9.46
N THR A 10 -2.88 1.67 10.17
CA THR A 10 -2.28 1.31 11.47
C THR A 10 -3.35 0.92 12.47
N TYR A 11 -4.37 1.77 12.66
CA TYR A 11 -5.43 1.48 13.60
C TYR A 11 -6.22 0.21 13.23
N MET A 12 -6.48 0.01 11.94
CA MET A 12 -7.15 -1.19 11.44
C MET A 12 -6.34 -2.46 11.73
N PHE A 13 -5.03 -2.44 11.48
CA PHE A 13 -4.16 -3.59 11.79
C PHE A 13 -4.11 -3.86 13.29
N ASP A 14 -3.92 -2.84 14.11
CA ASP A 14 -3.90 -2.99 15.58
C ASP A 14 -5.20 -3.65 16.07
N TYR A 15 -6.35 -3.17 15.59
CA TYR A 15 -7.65 -3.75 15.90
C TYR A 15 -7.77 -5.22 15.43
N LEU A 16 -7.35 -5.53 14.20
CA LEU A 16 -7.37 -6.89 13.68
C LEU A 16 -6.47 -7.84 14.46
N PHE A 17 -5.30 -7.39 14.91
CA PHE A 17 -4.39 -8.18 15.74
C PHE A 17 -4.98 -8.44 17.14
N GLU A 18 -5.59 -7.43 17.77
CA GLU A 18 -6.25 -7.60 19.07
C GLU A 18 -7.41 -8.61 19.02
N GLU A 19 -8.22 -8.58 17.96
CA GLU A 19 -9.34 -9.51 17.76
C GLU A 19 -8.84 -10.94 17.49
N ALA A 20 -7.79 -11.10 16.68
CA ALA A 20 -7.19 -12.39 16.41
C ALA A 20 -6.54 -13.04 17.66
N GLU A 21 -6.04 -12.24 18.61
CA GLU A 21 -5.54 -12.73 19.91
C GLU A 21 -6.66 -13.22 20.83
N GLN A 22 -7.85 -12.62 20.76
CA GLN A 22 -8.99 -13.02 21.57
C GLN A 22 -9.66 -14.29 21.05
N ASP A 23 -9.88 -14.37 19.74
CA ASP A 23 -10.46 -15.54 19.10
C ASP A 23 -9.92 -15.74 17.68
N SER A 24 -8.97 -16.68 17.54
CA SER A 24 -8.34 -17.02 16.27
C SER A 24 -9.28 -17.58 15.19
N SER A 25 -10.55 -17.88 15.54
CA SER A 25 -11.58 -18.35 14.60
C SER A 25 -12.57 -17.25 14.19
N HIS A 26 -12.44 -16.05 14.78
CA HIS A 26 -13.34 -14.95 14.50
C HIS A 26 -12.89 -14.20 13.25
N GLU A 27 -13.66 -14.34 12.17
CA GLU A 27 -13.51 -13.49 10.98
C GLU A 27 -14.31 -12.20 11.20
N ILE A 28 -13.63 -11.05 11.12
CA ILE A 28 -14.29 -9.75 11.19
C ILE A 28 -14.94 -9.47 9.83
N ASP A 29 -16.24 -9.15 9.85
CA ASP A 29 -16.94 -8.66 8.67
C ASP A 29 -16.50 -7.22 8.32
N ASP A 30 -16.32 -6.95 7.02
CA ASP A 30 -15.98 -5.64 6.48
C ASP A 30 -16.92 -4.54 6.98
N THR A 31 -18.21 -4.85 7.15
CA THR A 31 -19.19 -3.89 7.67
C THR A 31 -18.87 -3.47 9.10
N ALA A 32 -18.50 -4.44 9.95
CA ALA A 32 -18.15 -4.21 11.34
C ALA A 32 -16.84 -3.42 11.45
N LEU A 33 -15.84 -3.77 10.62
CA LEU A 33 -14.57 -3.08 10.56
C LEU A 33 -14.74 -1.61 10.15
N LYS A 34 -15.53 -1.33 9.10
CA LYS A 34 -15.84 0.04 8.65
C LYS A 34 -16.55 0.86 9.72
N ALA A 35 -17.48 0.25 10.45
CA ALA A 35 -18.18 0.90 11.56
C ALA A 35 -17.21 1.26 12.69
N HIS A 36 -16.34 0.32 13.08
CA HIS A 36 -15.34 0.54 14.13
C HIS A 36 -14.36 1.67 13.77
N LEU A 37 -13.86 1.69 12.53
CA LEU A 37 -13.01 2.78 12.03
C LEU A 37 -13.74 4.13 12.01
N SER A 38 -15.04 4.15 11.70
CA SER A 38 -15.84 5.37 11.73
C SER A 38 -16.02 5.89 13.17
N ASP A 39 -16.26 5.01 14.13
CA ASP A 39 -16.39 5.33 15.55
C ASP A 39 -15.06 5.84 16.16
N ALA A 40 -13.93 5.34 15.65
CA ALA A 40 -12.59 5.85 15.98
C ALA A 40 -12.31 7.26 15.42
N GLY A 41 -13.21 7.79 14.57
CA GLY A 41 -13.14 9.16 14.04
C GLY A 41 -12.49 9.28 12.66
N PHE A 42 -12.28 8.17 11.95
CA PHE A 42 -11.79 8.22 10.58
C PHE A 42 -12.89 8.60 9.59
N GLU A 43 -12.54 9.41 8.60
CA GLU A 43 -13.46 9.81 7.53
C GLU A 43 -13.77 8.61 6.62
N THR A 44 -15.05 8.40 6.28
CA THR A 44 -15.50 7.27 5.43
C THR A 44 -14.71 7.17 4.12
N VAL A 45 -14.42 8.29 3.47
CA VAL A 45 -13.64 8.32 2.22
C VAL A 45 -12.24 7.74 2.42
N ARG A 46 -11.62 7.94 3.60
CA ARG A 46 -10.29 7.43 3.90
C ARG A 46 -10.33 5.94 4.25
N ILE A 47 -11.38 5.51 4.96
CA ILE A 47 -11.64 4.10 5.24
C ILE A 47 -11.76 3.31 3.93
N GLU A 48 -12.59 3.78 3.00
CA GLU A 48 -12.76 3.12 1.69
C GLU A 48 -11.45 3.09 0.88
N LYS A 49 -10.66 4.15 0.91
CA LYS A 49 -9.34 4.18 0.26
C LYS A 49 -8.37 3.17 0.87
N ALA A 50 -8.34 3.05 2.20
CA ALA A 50 -7.46 2.11 2.91
C ALA A 50 -7.83 0.64 2.61
N LEU A 51 -9.14 0.34 2.58
CA LEU A 51 -9.62 -1.00 2.24
C LEU A 51 -9.38 -1.35 0.78
N SER A 52 -9.66 -0.42 -0.14
CA SER A 52 -9.31 -0.60 -1.57
C SER A 52 -7.81 -0.81 -1.76
N TRP A 53 -6.98 -0.14 -0.95
CA TRP A 53 -5.55 -0.33 -0.96
C TRP A 53 -5.14 -1.76 -0.53
N LEU A 54 -5.78 -2.33 0.50
CA LEU A 54 -5.56 -3.73 0.89
C LEU A 54 -6.00 -4.72 -0.19
N GLU A 55 -7.17 -4.51 -0.79
CA GLU A 55 -7.68 -5.36 -1.85
C GLU A 55 -6.71 -5.38 -3.04
N ASN A 56 -6.19 -4.20 -3.43
CA ASN A 56 -5.17 -4.10 -4.47
C ASN A 56 -3.92 -4.90 -4.11
N ILE A 57 -3.41 -4.83 -2.86
CA ILE A 57 -2.25 -5.63 -2.42
C ILE A 57 -2.54 -7.14 -2.49
N ALA A 58 -3.72 -7.57 -2.06
CA ALA A 58 -4.12 -8.98 -2.14
C ALA A 58 -4.13 -9.48 -3.59
N THR A 59 -4.62 -8.66 -4.54
CA THR A 59 -4.57 -9.01 -5.97
C THR A 59 -3.14 -9.12 -6.52
N LEU A 60 -2.15 -8.43 -5.91
CA LEU A 60 -0.74 -8.56 -6.31
C LEU A 60 -0.17 -9.93 -5.91
N GLN A 61 -0.67 -10.53 -4.82
CA GLN A 61 -0.20 -11.83 -4.31
C GLN A 61 -0.73 -13.03 -5.12
N ASP A 62 -1.84 -12.88 -5.83
CA ASP A 62 -2.47 -13.95 -6.63
C ASP A 62 -1.63 -14.43 -7.83
N GLY A 63 -0.45 -13.85 -8.08
CA GLY A 63 0.58 -14.44 -8.95
C GLY A 63 0.23 -14.54 -10.43
N ASN A 64 -0.90 -14.00 -10.87
CA ASN A 64 -1.36 -14.02 -12.27
C ASN A 64 -0.59 -13.05 -13.19
N VAL A 65 0.33 -12.25 -12.64
CA VAL A 65 1.21 -11.42 -13.44
C VAL A 65 2.40 -12.24 -13.89
N LYS A 66 2.49 -12.47 -15.21
CA LYS A 66 3.68 -13.09 -15.82
C LYS A 66 4.90 -12.27 -15.39
N PRO A 67 5.86 -12.87 -14.67
CA PRO A 67 7.01 -12.12 -14.24
C PRO A 67 7.78 -11.63 -15.46
N PHE A 68 8.06 -10.33 -15.51
CA PHE A 68 8.99 -9.77 -16.46
C PHE A 68 10.39 -10.31 -16.14
N VAL A 69 10.76 -11.44 -16.76
CA VAL A 69 12.06 -12.09 -16.54
C VAL A 69 13.14 -11.24 -17.19
N ASN A 70 13.66 -10.26 -16.46
CA ASN A 70 14.73 -9.41 -16.94
C ASN A 70 16.09 -10.08 -16.69
N THR A 71 16.45 -11.06 -17.53
CA THR A 71 17.68 -11.86 -17.40
C THR A 71 18.99 -11.07 -17.52
N ARG A 72 18.95 -9.78 -17.89
CA ARG A 72 20.15 -8.97 -18.18
C ARG A 72 20.24 -7.63 -17.43
N GLY A 73 19.34 -7.38 -16.49
CA GLY A 73 19.30 -6.10 -15.77
C GLY A 73 18.89 -4.94 -16.67
N GLY A 74 17.99 -4.09 -16.17
CA GLY A 74 17.54 -2.88 -16.85
C GLY A 74 17.23 -1.80 -15.83
N MET A 75 17.41 -0.54 -16.20
CA MET A 75 17.08 0.59 -15.33
C MET A 75 15.68 1.10 -15.69
N ARG A 76 14.79 1.18 -14.69
CA ARG A 76 13.49 1.85 -14.85
C ARG A 76 13.69 3.35 -15.06
N ILE A 77 12.94 3.93 -16.01
CA ILE A 77 12.90 5.36 -16.25
C ILE A 77 11.54 5.91 -15.79
N TYR A 78 11.56 6.84 -14.84
CA TYR A 78 10.36 7.49 -14.33
C TYR A 78 9.92 8.64 -15.25
N SER A 79 8.63 8.67 -15.57
CA SER A 79 7.92 9.77 -16.21
C SER A 79 7.91 11.04 -15.33
N ASN A 80 7.54 12.18 -15.92
CA ASN A 80 7.45 13.43 -15.16
C ASN A 80 6.33 13.40 -14.11
N ALA A 81 5.22 12.72 -14.40
CA ALA A 81 4.12 12.55 -13.45
C ALA A 81 4.56 11.73 -12.24
N GLU A 82 5.24 10.59 -12.46
CA GLU A 82 5.79 9.80 -11.37
C GLU A 82 6.83 10.59 -10.57
N LYS A 83 7.71 11.37 -11.21
CA LYS A 83 8.70 12.20 -10.50
C LYS A 83 8.08 13.30 -9.64
N LEU A 84 6.91 13.79 -10.02
CA LEU A 84 6.18 14.80 -9.24
C LEU A 84 5.60 14.16 -7.97
N LYS A 85 5.09 12.94 -8.10
CA LYS A 85 4.43 12.23 -7.00
C LYS A 85 5.39 11.47 -6.09
N LEU A 86 6.41 10.85 -6.68
CA LEU A 86 7.50 10.10 -6.05
C LEU A 86 8.78 10.92 -6.14
N ASP A 87 9.15 11.54 -5.03
CA ASP A 87 10.37 12.33 -4.94
C ASP A 87 11.64 11.48 -5.14
N VAL A 88 12.81 12.12 -5.07
CA VAL A 88 14.10 11.42 -5.26
C VAL A 88 14.30 10.31 -4.22
N LYS A 89 13.88 10.52 -2.96
CA LYS A 89 14.09 9.55 -1.88
C LYS A 89 13.17 8.36 -2.03
N SER A 90 11.90 8.58 -2.35
CA SER A 90 10.91 7.54 -2.60
C SER A 90 11.32 6.62 -3.76
N ARG A 91 11.79 7.19 -4.88
CA ARG A 91 12.31 6.41 -6.01
C ARG A 91 13.60 5.65 -5.67
N GLY A 92 14.46 6.23 -4.84
CA GLY A 92 15.67 5.55 -4.34
C GLY A 92 15.35 4.37 -3.44
N PHE A 93 14.32 4.48 -2.61
CA PHE A 93 13.85 3.38 -1.75
C PHE A 93 13.27 2.21 -2.55
N LEU A 94 12.44 2.47 -3.58
CA LEU A 94 11.96 1.40 -4.48
C LEU A 94 13.11 0.65 -5.17
N LEU A 95 14.11 1.39 -5.65
CA LEU A 95 15.30 0.78 -6.25
C LEU A 95 16.09 -0.05 -5.23
N PHE A 96 16.19 0.42 -3.99
CA PHE A 96 16.86 -0.31 -2.92
C PHE A 96 16.13 -1.63 -2.59
N MET A 97 14.80 -1.59 -2.44
CA MET A 97 13.98 -2.78 -2.19
C MET A 97 14.09 -3.80 -3.33
N GLU A 98 14.12 -3.33 -4.58
CA GLU A 98 14.33 -4.20 -5.74
C GLU A 98 15.71 -4.85 -5.75
N ASN A 99 16.77 -4.08 -5.47
CA ASN A 99 18.13 -4.61 -5.42
C ASN A 99 18.34 -5.62 -4.28
N MET A 100 17.58 -5.52 -3.19
CA MET A 100 17.57 -6.51 -2.11
C MET A 100 16.73 -7.75 -2.44
N GLY A 101 15.97 -7.75 -3.54
CA GLY A 101 15.07 -8.83 -3.91
C GLY A 101 13.81 -8.93 -3.05
N GLN A 102 13.50 -7.91 -2.25
CA GLN A 102 12.24 -7.84 -1.49
C GLN A 102 11.06 -7.48 -2.39
N VAL A 103 11.34 -6.75 -3.46
CA VAL A 103 10.40 -6.37 -4.52
C VAL A 103 10.99 -6.83 -5.85
N ASP A 104 10.22 -7.48 -6.70
CA ASP A 104 10.62 -7.73 -8.08
C ASP A 104 10.17 -6.59 -9.03
N ALA A 105 10.64 -6.64 -10.27
CA ALA A 105 10.34 -5.61 -11.25
C ALA A 105 8.83 -5.41 -11.48
N ASN A 106 8.00 -6.46 -11.39
CA ASN A 106 6.55 -6.39 -11.57
C ASN A 106 5.88 -5.81 -10.33
N GLN A 107 6.28 -6.28 -9.14
CA GLN A 107 5.80 -5.74 -7.87
C GLN A 107 6.07 -4.23 -7.78
N ARG A 108 7.26 -3.78 -8.23
CA ARG A 108 7.58 -2.35 -8.34
C ARG A 108 6.59 -1.59 -9.24
N GLU A 109 6.21 -2.15 -10.39
CA GLU A 109 5.21 -1.51 -11.27
C GLU A 109 3.86 -1.39 -10.58
N MET A 110 3.42 -2.45 -9.92
CA MET A 110 2.14 -2.47 -9.21
C MET A 110 2.10 -1.45 -8.08
N ILE A 111 3.16 -1.37 -7.27
CA ILE A 111 3.30 -0.38 -6.20
C ILE A 111 3.22 1.04 -6.79
N ILE A 112 3.92 1.29 -7.89
CA ILE A 112 3.89 2.60 -8.55
C ILE A 112 2.49 2.91 -9.08
N ASP A 113 1.83 1.97 -9.77
CA ASP A 113 0.46 2.17 -10.29
C ASP A 113 -0.53 2.49 -9.16
N GLN A 114 -0.42 1.79 -8.04
CA GLN A 114 -1.23 2.02 -6.84
C GLN A 114 -0.95 3.38 -6.22
N ILE A 115 0.30 3.81 -6.14
CA ILE A 115 0.63 5.15 -5.67
C ILE A 115 0.08 6.21 -6.62
N MET A 116 0.22 5.99 -7.92
CA MET A 116 -0.24 6.93 -8.93
C MET A 116 -1.76 7.11 -8.89
N SER A 117 -2.53 6.08 -8.50
CA SER A 117 -3.99 6.14 -8.38
C SER A 117 -4.52 6.94 -7.18
N LEU A 118 -3.69 7.23 -6.19
CA LEU A 118 -4.08 8.09 -5.06
C LEU A 118 -4.43 9.50 -5.55
N ASP A 119 -5.36 10.21 -4.93
CA ASP A 119 -5.67 11.60 -5.34
C ASP A 119 -4.58 12.61 -4.89
N ASP A 120 -3.67 12.19 -4.02
CA ASP A 120 -2.63 13.04 -3.47
C ASP A 120 -1.61 13.48 -4.53
N SER A 121 -1.17 14.73 -4.42
CA SER A 121 -0.19 15.32 -5.34
C SER A 121 1.23 14.76 -5.16
N SER A 122 1.55 14.24 -3.98
CA SER A 122 2.85 13.64 -3.64
C SER A 122 2.71 12.62 -2.51
N VAL A 123 3.59 11.62 -2.49
CA VAL A 123 3.69 10.61 -1.43
C VAL A 123 5.03 10.75 -0.70
N SER A 124 5.00 10.77 0.63
CA SER A 124 6.23 10.85 1.42
C SER A 124 6.97 9.51 1.41
N LEU A 125 8.27 9.54 1.70
CA LEU A 125 9.06 8.29 1.82
C LEU A 125 8.50 7.38 2.93
N ASP A 126 8.01 7.97 4.02
CA ASP A 126 7.50 7.17 5.13
C ASP A 126 6.18 6.50 4.75
N ASP A 127 5.29 7.19 4.02
CA ASP A 127 4.08 6.55 3.46
C ASP A 127 4.45 5.38 2.52
N LEU A 128 5.43 5.57 1.64
CA LEU A 128 5.89 4.53 0.73
C LEU A 128 6.41 3.29 1.45
N LYS A 129 7.13 3.44 2.57
CA LYS A 129 7.65 2.30 3.35
C LYS A 129 6.56 1.42 3.97
N TRP A 130 5.33 1.90 4.08
CA TRP A 130 4.20 1.07 4.50
C TRP A 130 3.61 0.26 3.36
N VAL A 131 3.82 0.70 2.12
CA VAL A 131 3.33 0.01 0.91
C VAL A 131 4.25 -1.12 0.48
N VAL A 132 5.52 -1.05 0.83
CA VAL A 132 6.58 -1.95 0.33
C VAL A 132 7.13 -2.82 1.45
#